data_AF-A0A925FDX6-F1
#
_entry.id   AF-A0A925FDX6-F1
#
_cell.length_a   1.000
_cell.length_b   1.000
_cell.length_c   1.000
_cell.angle_alpha   90.00
_cell.angle_beta   90.00
_cell.angle_gamma   90.00
#
_symmetry.space_group_name_H-M   'P 1'
#
loop_
_entity.id
_entity.type
_entity.pdbx_description
1 polymer ?
#
loop_
_entity_poly.entity_id
_entity_poly.type
_entity_poly.pdbx_seq_one_letter_code
_entity_poly.pdbx_strand_id
1 'polypeptide(L)'
;FVKKHSELDLEVDGELARFTQVFNILYQKALEVDPTLGGAVRADQQRLFNRVDWLEKRLVRAEARRQEVGLRHLTELRQHLFPNGTAQERIENVMTFLLPYPDFLQRMAAVFDPLDFRYLVVELD
;
A
#
# COMPACT_ATOMS: atom_id res chain seq x y z
N PHE A 1 3.91 9.38 -4.92
CA PHE A 1 2.79 8.48 -5.26
C PHE A 1 2.03 8.11 -3.99
N VAL A 2 2.64 7.39 -3.04
CA VAL A 2 2.02 6.96 -1.77
C VAL A 2 1.41 8.12 -0.96
N LYS A 3 2.15 9.20 -0.68
CA LYS A 3 1.62 10.40 0.02
C LYS A 3 0.51 11.13 -0.75
N LYS A 4 0.43 11.01 -2.08
CA LYS A 4 -0.59 11.69 -2.93
C LYS A 4 -1.89 10.88 -3.10
N HIS A 5 -1.83 9.57 -2.84
CA HIS A 5 -2.95 8.63 -2.99
C HIS A 5 -3.28 7.93 -1.66
N SER A 6 -2.72 8.42 -0.55
CA SER A 6 -3.11 8.03 0.79
C SER A 6 -4.30 8.89 1.21
N GLU A 7 -5.38 8.26 1.67
CA GLU A 7 -6.49 8.96 2.33
C GLU A 7 -6.11 9.44 3.74
N LEU A 8 -5.00 8.93 4.27
CA LEU A 8 -4.46 9.28 5.59
C LEU A 8 -3.40 10.37 5.43
N ASP A 9 -3.48 11.40 6.28
CA ASP A 9 -2.40 12.35 6.47
C ASP A 9 -1.24 11.64 7.18
N LEU A 10 -0.08 11.59 6.51
CA LEU A 10 1.12 10.93 6.99
C LEU A 10 2.21 11.94 7.35
N GLU A 11 1.92 13.24 7.27
CA GLU A 11 2.84 14.29 7.69
C GLU A 11 2.80 14.44 9.21
N VAL A 12 3.97 14.73 9.79
CA VAL A 12 4.15 14.85 11.25
C VAL A 12 4.57 16.26 11.67
N ASP A 13 4.51 17.22 10.74
CA ASP A 13 4.98 18.59 10.94
C ASP A 13 4.16 19.31 12.02
N GLY A 14 2.85 19.02 12.08
CA GLY A 14 1.96 19.54 13.11
C GLY A 14 2.32 19.06 14.52
N GLU A 15 2.66 17.77 14.66
CA GLU A 15 3.09 17.15 15.89
C GLU A 15 4.45 17.69 16.34
N LEU A 16 5.41 17.81 15.41
CA LEU A 16 6.74 18.38 15.67
C LEU A 16 6.65 19.84 16.14
N ALA A 17 5.75 20.64 15.56
CA ALA A 17 5.50 22.01 16.00
C ALA A 17 4.98 22.07 17.45
N ARG A 18 4.04 21.19 17.82
CA ARG A 18 3.53 21.10 19.20
C ARG A 18 4.62 20.64 20.18
N PHE A 19 5.40 19.63 19.82
CA PHE A 19 6.53 19.21 20.64
C PHE A 19 7.56 20.33 20.84
N THR A 20 7.83 21.12 19.80
CA THR A 20 8.72 22.28 19.91
C THR A 20 8.23 23.28 20.95
N GLN A 21 6.93 23.58 20.97
CA GLN A 21 6.33 24.47 21.96
C GLN A 21 6.48 23.91 23.39
N VAL A 22 6.18 22.62 23.58
CA VAL A 22 6.32 21.95 24.88
C VAL A 22 7.77 21.96 25.37
N PHE A 23 8.72 21.65 24.49
CA PHE A 23 10.15 21.63 24.84
C PHE A 23 10.70 23.03 25.13
N ASN A 24 10.19 24.08 24.48
CA ASN A 24 10.57 25.45 24.82
C ASN A 24 10.07 25.85 26.22
N ILE A 25 8.87 25.43 26.62
CA ILE A 25 8.37 25.66 27.98
C ILE A 25 9.22 24.88 29.00
N LEU A 26 9.52 23.61 28.73
CA LEU A 26 10.38 22.79 29.58
C LEU A 26 11.79 23.38 29.71
N TYR A 27 12.32 23.95 28.63
CA TYR A 27 13.63 24.58 28.61
C TYR A 27 13.67 25.81 29.54
N GLN A 28 12.67 26.68 29.47
CA GLN A 28 12.59 27.84 30.38
C GLN A 28 12.47 27.41 31.84
N LYS A 29 11.60 26.44 32.14
CA LYS A 29 11.47 25.87 33.49
C LYS A 29 12.77 25.25 33.99
N ALA A 30 13.51 24.56 33.12
CA ALA A 30 14.79 23.98 33.48
C ALA A 30 15.81 25.06 33.84
N LEU A 31 15.89 26.16 33.08
CA LEU A 31 16.79 27.28 33.37
C LEU A 31 16.48 27.97 34.70
N GLU A 32 15.20 28.09 35.06
CA GLU A 32 14.77 28.65 36.36
C GLU A 32 15.18 27.77 37.55
N VAL A 33 15.21 26.45 37.37
CA VAL A 33 15.57 25.49 38.42
C VAL A 33 17.09 25.31 38.51
N ASP A 34 17.72 24.98 37.38
CA ASP A 34 19.17 24.78 37.24
C ASP A 34 19.59 25.03 35.78
N PRO A 35 20.37 26.10 35.51
CA PRO A 35 20.85 26.43 34.16
C PRO A 35 21.58 25.29 33.44
N THR A 36 22.17 24.34 34.16
CA THR A 36 22.88 23.19 33.58
C THR A 36 21.93 22.18 32.93
N LEU A 37 20.66 22.14 33.32
CA LEU A 37 19.66 21.21 32.79
C LEU A 37 19.16 21.59 31.39
N GLY A 38 19.38 22.82 30.92
CA GLY A 38 18.94 23.24 29.59
C GLY A 38 19.50 22.36 28.45
N GLY A 39 20.74 21.87 28.61
CA GLY A 39 21.36 20.94 27.66
C GLY A 39 20.64 19.58 27.59
N ALA A 40 20.24 19.04 28.75
CA ALA A 40 19.50 17.79 28.83
C ALA A 40 18.13 17.89 28.13
N VAL A 41 17.40 18.99 28.36
CA VAL A 41 16.09 19.23 27.71
C VAL A 41 16.22 19.30 26.19
N ARG A 42 17.25 19.98 25.67
CA ARG A 42 17.50 20.05 24.21
C ARG A 42 17.94 18.70 23.64
N ALA A 43 18.73 17.93 24.39
CA ALA A 43 19.12 16.59 23.97
C ALA A 43 17.89 15.66 23.84
N ASP A 44 16.97 15.71 24.81
CA ASP A 44 15.73 14.93 24.76
C ASP A 44 14.78 15.42 23.66
N GLN A 45 14.73 16.72 23.38
CA GLN A 45 14.01 17.27 22.24
C GLN A 45 14.49 16.65 20.93
N GLN A 46 15.82 16.64 20.71
CA GLN A 46 16.40 16.08 19.50
C GLN A 46 16.14 14.57 19.38
N ARG A 47 16.21 13.83 20.50
CA ARG A 47 15.88 12.39 20.52
C ARG A 47 14.45 12.13 20.10
N LEU A 48 13.51 12.94 20.59
CA LEU A 48 12.11 12.81 20.23
C LEU A 48 11.88 13.13 18.74
N PHE A 49 12.50 14.18 18.21
CA PHE A 49 12.40 14.52 16.78
C PHE A 49 12.90 13.38 15.89
N ASN A 50 14.06 12.82 16.20
CA ASN A 50 14.60 11.67 15.48
C ASN A 50 13.65 10.46 15.55
N ARG A 51 12.95 10.28 16.69
CA ARG A 51 12.00 9.19 16.86
C ARG A 51 10.73 9.39 16.04
N VAL A 52 10.24 10.63 15.95
CA VAL A 52 9.07 11.01 15.15
C VAL A 52 9.38 10.85 13.65
N ASP A 53 10.53 11.33 13.17
CA ASP A 53 10.97 11.11 11.77
C ASP A 53 11.08 9.61 11.42
N TRP A 54 11.61 8.81 12.34
CA TRP A 54 11.64 7.36 12.15
C TRP A 54 10.23 6.73 12.07
N LEU A 55 9.28 7.21 12.88
CA LEU A 55 7.89 6.77 12.83
C LEU A 55 7.22 7.16 11.52
N GLU A 56 7.40 8.41 11.06
CA GLU A 56 6.88 8.90 9.78
C GLU A 56 7.34 8.00 8.62
N LYS A 57 8.65 7.71 8.55
CA LYS A 57 9.22 6.81 7.55
C LYS A 57 8.60 5.42 7.59
N ARG A 58 8.26 4.90 8.78
CA ARG A 58 7.61 3.60 8.92
C ARG A 58 6.16 3.63 8.46
N LEU A 59 5.42 4.69 8.76
CA LEU A 59 4.06 4.90 8.29
C LEU A 59 4.02 4.94 6.76
N VAL A 60 4.89 5.74 6.14
CA VAL A 60 5.00 5.82 4.67
C VAL A 60 5.31 4.46 4.05
N ARG A 61 6.25 3.68 4.62
CA ARG A 61 6.56 2.33 4.12
C ARG A 61 5.41 1.35 4.31
N ALA A 62 4.65 1.46 5.40
CA ALA A 62 3.50 0.59 5.63
C ALA A 62 2.40 0.87 4.61
N GLU A 63 2.12 2.15 4.34
CA GLU A 63 1.15 2.54 3.32
C GLU A 63 1.60 2.15 1.91
N ALA A 64 2.90 2.31 1.60
CA ALA A 64 3.47 1.85 0.34
C ALA A 64 3.23 0.35 0.11
N ARG A 65 3.50 -0.49 1.11
CA ARG A 65 3.24 -1.94 1.04
C ARG A 65 1.75 -2.24 0.90
N ARG A 66 0.88 -1.51 1.60
CA ARG A 66 -0.58 -1.68 1.50
C ARG A 66 -1.05 -1.46 0.05
N GLN A 67 -0.57 -0.38 -0.56
CA GLN A 67 -0.89 -0.05 -1.96
C GLN A 67 -0.24 -1.02 -2.95
N GLU A 68 1.01 -1.43 -2.71
CA GLU A 68 1.72 -2.41 -3.54
C GLU A 68 1.01 -3.76 -3.57
N VAL A 69 0.51 -4.26 -2.44
CA VAL A 69 -0.26 -5.52 -2.40
C VAL A 69 -1.51 -5.43 -3.27
N GLY A 70 -2.28 -4.35 -3.15
CA GLY A 70 -3.47 -4.14 -3.99
C GLY A 70 -3.13 -4.03 -5.48
N LEU A 71 -2.10 -3.25 -5.82
CA LEU A 71 -1.62 -3.10 -7.20
C LEU A 71 -1.09 -4.42 -7.77
N ARG A 72 -0.40 -5.21 -6.95
CA ARG A 72 0.10 -6.54 -7.34
C ARG A 72 -1.06 -7.47 -7.67
N HIS A 73 -2.08 -7.57 -6.79
CA HIS A 73 -3.25 -8.40 -7.07
C HIS A 73 -3.98 -7.96 -8.34
N LEU A 74 -4.14 -6.65 -8.57
CA LEU A 74 -4.72 -6.14 -9.82
C LEU A 74 -3.86 -6.47 -11.04
N THR A 75 -2.54 -6.42 -10.90
CA THR A 75 -1.60 -6.73 -11.99
C THR A 75 -1.61 -8.22 -12.31
N GLU A 76 -1.61 -9.09 -11.30
CA GLU A 76 -1.74 -10.54 -11.44
C GLU A 76 -3.07 -10.89 -12.12
N LEU A 77 -4.19 -10.32 -11.65
CA LEU A 77 -5.50 -10.50 -12.28
C LEU A 77 -5.49 -10.05 -13.74
N ARG A 78 -4.92 -8.87 -14.03
CA ARG A 78 -4.79 -8.38 -15.40
C ARG A 78 -3.93 -9.30 -16.26
N GLN A 79 -2.86 -9.88 -15.73
CA GLN A 79 -2.01 -10.81 -16.46
C GLN A 79 -2.73 -12.13 -16.76
N HIS A 80 -3.56 -12.62 -15.83
CA HIS A 80 -4.36 -13.83 -16.04
C HIS A 80 -5.46 -13.62 -17.09
N LEU A 81 -6.17 -12.48 -17.06
CA LEU A 81 -7.26 -12.19 -17.99
C LEU A 81 -6.77 -11.67 -19.35
N PHE A 82 -5.66 -10.92 -19.34
CA PHE A 82 -5.09 -10.27 -20.53
C PHE A 82 -3.57 -10.46 -20.57
N PRO A 83 -3.08 -11.70 -20.75
CA PRO A 83 -1.65 -11.97 -20.83
C PRO A 83 -1.01 -11.14 -21.95
N ASN A 84 0.08 -10.45 -21.62
CA ASN A 84 0.76 -9.49 -22.50
C ASN A 84 -0.14 -8.37 -23.07
N GLY A 85 -1.27 -8.07 -22.41
CA GLY A 85 -2.25 -7.09 -22.89
C GLY A 85 -3.11 -7.57 -24.05
N THR A 86 -3.10 -8.88 -24.34
CA THR A 86 -3.89 -9.52 -25.40
C THR A 86 -4.95 -10.43 -24.80
N ALA A 87 -5.98 -10.79 -25.58
CA ALA A 87 -7.03 -11.69 -25.11
C ALA A 87 -6.45 -13.05 -24.69
N GLN A 88 -6.90 -13.57 -23.55
CA GLN A 88 -6.44 -14.83 -22.96
C GLN A 88 -6.40 -15.98 -23.97
N GLU A 89 -7.45 -16.16 -24.76
CA GLU A 89 -7.59 -17.22 -25.77
C GLU A 89 -6.47 -17.24 -26.83
N ARG A 90 -5.78 -16.11 -27.05
CA ARG A 90 -4.74 -15.99 -28.08
C ARG A 90 -3.35 -16.40 -27.56
N ILE A 91 -3.18 -16.48 -26.25
CA ILE A 91 -1.89 -16.74 -25.60
C ILE A 91 -1.94 -18.02 -24.77
N GLU A 92 -2.99 -18.21 -23.98
CA GLU A 92 -3.11 -19.35 -23.08
C GLU A 92 -3.41 -20.64 -23.84
N ASN A 93 -2.80 -21.72 -23.37
CA ASN A 93 -3.05 -23.05 -23.91
C ASN A 93 -4.28 -23.67 -23.23
N VAL A 94 -5.11 -24.39 -24.00
CA VAL A 94 -6.30 -25.09 -23.46
C VAL A 94 -5.95 -26.09 -22.35
N MET A 95 -4.75 -26.69 -22.38
CA MET A 95 -4.27 -27.61 -21.35
C MET A 95 -4.16 -26.97 -19.97
N THR A 96 -3.93 -25.65 -19.90
CA THR A 96 -3.93 -24.89 -18.64
C THR A 96 -5.27 -25.00 -17.91
N PHE A 97 -6.37 -25.17 -18.65
CA PHE A 97 -7.72 -25.30 -18.11
C PHE A 97 -8.14 -26.77 -17.93
N LEU A 98 -7.77 -27.66 -18.86
CA LEU A 98 -8.19 -29.07 -18.80
C LEU A 98 -7.56 -29.86 -17.65
N LEU A 99 -6.34 -29.50 -17.25
CA LEU A 99 -5.64 -30.16 -16.14
C LEU A 99 -6.34 -29.94 -14.78
N PRO A 100 -6.63 -28.69 -14.36
CA PRO A 100 -7.38 -28.44 -13.12
C PRO A 100 -8.89 -28.64 -13.26
N TYR A 101 -9.47 -28.47 -14.44
CA TYR A 101 -10.91 -28.57 -14.70
C TYR A 101 -11.22 -29.63 -15.77
N PRO A 102 -11.37 -30.92 -15.39
CA PRO A 102 -11.62 -32.00 -16.34
C PRO A 102 -12.93 -31.85 -17.13
N ASP A 103 -13.90 -31.11 -16.58
CA ASP A 103 -15.21 -30.84 -17.16
C ASP A 103 -15.25 -29.52 -17.96
N PHE A 104 -14.10 -28.87 -18.19
CA PHE A 104 -14.00 -27.57 -18.85
C PHE A 104 -14.69 -27.55 -20.22
N LEU A 105 -14.47 -28.56 -21.06
CA LEU A 105 -15.08 -28.60 -22.40
C LEU A 105 -16.60 -28.72 -22.34
N GLN A 106 -17.13 -29.50 -21.39
CA GLN A 106 -18.58 -29.63 -21.19
C GLN A 106 -19.18 -28.30 -20.74
N ARG A 107 -18.50 -27.59 -19.83
CA ARG A 107 -18.91 -26.25 -19.40
C ARG A 107 -18.90 -25.26 -20.54
N MET A 108 -17.83 -25.21 -21.33
CA MET A 108 -17.75 -24.34 -22.53
C MET A 108 -18.87 -24.64 -23.50
N ALA A 109 -19.11 -25.92 -23.83
CA ALA A 109 -20.16 -26.31 -24.76
C ALA A 109 -21.57 -25.94 -24.28
N ALA A 110 -21.80 -25.85 -22.97
CA ALA A 110 -23.09 -25.46 -22.41
C ALA A 110 -23.37 -23.95 -22.49
N VAL A 111 -22.32 -23.11 -22.51
CA VAL A 111 -22.45 -21.64 -22.49
C VAL A 111 -22.07 -20.97 -23.81
N PHE A 112 -21.38 -21.67 -24.71
CA PHE A 112 -20.89 -21.10 -25.96
C PHE A 112 -22.01 -21.03 -27.02
N ASP A 113 -22.41 -19.80 -27.36
CA ASP A 113 -23.25 -19.52 -28.52
C ASP A 113 -22.40 -18.86 -29.61
N PRO A 114 -22.17 -19.52 -30.76
CA PRO A 114 -21.35 -18.97 -31.85
C PRO A 114 -21.95 -17.71 -32.50
N LEU A 115 -23.23 -17.41 -32.26
CA LEU A 115 -23.92 -16.21 -32.76
C LEU A 115 -24.07 -15.12 -31.70
N ASP A 116 -23.59 -15.34 -30.48
CA ASP A 116 -23.48 -14.30 -29.46
C ASP A 116 -22.14 -13.57 -29.61
N PHE A 117 -22.19 -12.37 -30.20
CA PHE A 117 -21.00 -11.54 -30.47
C PHE A 117 -20.50 -10.75 -29.26
N ARG A 118 -20.95 -11.08 -28.05
CA ARG A 118 -20.46 -10.48 -26.80
C ARG A 118 -19.20 -11.20 -26.32
N TYR A 119 -18.44 -10.53 -25.47
CA TYR A 119 -17.30 -11.17 -24.82
C TYR A 119 -17.79 -12.21 -23.82
N LEU A 120 -17.52 -13.48 -24.09
CA LEU A 120 -17.90 -14.57 -23.19
C LEU A 120 -16.95 -14.58 -21.98
N VAL A 121 -17.51 -14.44 -20.79
CA VAL A 121 -16.80 -14.60 -19.52
C VAL A 121 -17.35 -15.84 -18.86
N VAL A 122 -16.47 -16.77 -18.50
CA VAL A 122 -16.83 -18.00 -17.80
C VAL A 122 -16.08 -18.04 -16.48
N GLU A 123 -16.82 -18.17 -15.39
CA GLU A 123 -16.27 -18.35 -14.05
C GLU A 123 -15.95 -19.84 -13.83
N LEU A 124 -14.74 -20.11 -13.36
CA LEU A 124 -14.26 -21.45 -13.00
C LEU A 124 -14.05 -21.44 -11.48
N ASP A 125 -14.68 -22.39 -10.77
CA ASP A 125 -14.70 -22.48 -9.30
C ASP A 125 -13.36 -22.91 -8.69
#